data_AF-A0A399RK36-F1
#
_entry.id   AF-A0A399RK36-F1
#
_cell.length_a   1.000
_cell.length_b   1.000
_cell.length_c   1.000
_cell.angle_alpha   90.00
_cell.angle_beta   90.00
_cell.angle_gamma   90.00
#
_symmetry.space_group_name_H-M   'P 1'
#
loop_
_entity.id
_entity.type
_entity.pdbx_description
1 polymer ?
#
loop_
_entity_poly.entity_id
_entity_poly.type
_entity_poly.pdbx_seq_one_letter_code
_entity_poly.pdbx_strand_id
1 'polypeptide(L)'
;MKPLRAALAPFIALSLTLPACVTSEPGAGPSADDAPAFDLSKCQGFRNFDLAEIRERMSDEDWQKASDRVTNILADQHIPEVAKDAETLILAYQASYPTVRTTIWYSAERQEWRGYRTSSGTAYGPVPPPPPPPPPPEDPDQLEKYKAARAKEQARKEAAERAEEELRREGYVYTAASTAIIEAWMNDPCFAAEPDFIRTPLTLKLGDRAGEGWYCPPDGNFWVGEIRKRGETVRQMSVPCISKTATHGFLAWATSY
;
A
#
# COMPACT_ATOMS: atom_id res chain seq x y z
N MET A 1 37.16 -82.75 -20.68
CA MET A 1 38.48 -82.11 -20.79
C MET A 1 38.30 -80.75 -21.46
N LYS A 2 38.75 -79.66 -20.80
CA LYS A 2 38.88 -78.21 -21.16
C LYS A 2 38.20 -77.61 -22.42
N PRO A 3 37.92 -76.29 -22.49
CA PRO A 3 37.95 -75.26 -21.43
C PRO A 3 36.79 -74.22 -21.44
N LEU A 4 36.72 -73.46 -20.35
CA LEU A 4 36.03 -72.18 -20.24
C LEU A 4 36.35 -71.24 -21.42
N ARG A 5 35.33 -70.53 -21.91
CA ARG A 5 35.49 -69.30 -22.69
C ARG A 5 34.86 -68.14 -21.94
N ALA A 6 35.69 -67.13 -21.74
CA ALA A 6 35.42 -65.89 -21.04
C ALA A 6 34.40 -65.03 -21.78
N ALA A 7 33.57 -64.35 -20.99
CA ALA A 7 32.64 -63.32 -21.45
C ALA A 7 33.43 -62.08 -21.91
N LEU A 8 33.21 -61.67 -23.16
CA LEU A 8 33.52 -60.34 -23.67
C LEU A 8 32.22 -59.54 -23.69
N ALA A 9 32.06 -58.63 -22.74
CA ALA A 9 31.05 -57.59 -22.80
C ALA A 9 31.66 -56.36 -23.52
N PRO A 10 30.90 -55.68 -24.38
CA PRO A 10 31.39 -54.51 -25.11
C PRO A 10 31.58 -53.32 -24.18
N PHE A 11 32.76 -52.69 -24.26
CA PHE A 11 33.03 -51.35 -23.75
C PHE A 11 32.14 -50.35 -24.51
N ILE A 12 31.07 -49.87 -23.86
CA ILE A 12 30.36 -48.67 -24.29
C ILE A 12 31.22 -47.49 -23.83
N ALA A 13 31.94 -46.88 -24.76
CA ALA A 13 32.56 -45.57 -24.56
C ALA A 13 31.44 -44.53 -24.45
N LEU A 14 31.03 -44.23 -23.22
CA LEU A 14 30.13 -43.12 -22.93
C LEU A 14 30.96 -41.84 -23.07
N SER A 15 30.83 -41.17 -24.21
CA SER A 15 31.35 -39.83 -24.43
C SER A 15 30.62 -38.86 -23.49
N LEU A 16 31.20 -38.61 -22.32
CA LEU A 16 30.84 -37.51 -21.43
C LEU A 16 31.19 -36.19 -22.13
N THR A 17 30.26 -35.67 -22.93
CA THR A 17 30.27 -34.25 -23.29
C THR A 17 29.92 -33.46 -22.05
N LEU A 18 30.95 -33.02 -21.33
CA LEU A 18 30.84 -31.94 -20.36
C LEU A 18 30.18 -30.74 -21.07
N PRO A 19 29.08 -30.16 -20.56
CA PRO A 19 28.68 -28.85 -21.01
C PRO A 19 29.85 -27.92 -20.69
N ALA A 20 30.46 -27.38 -21.73
CA ALA A 20 31.36 -26.25 -21.57
C ALA A 20 30.60 -25.19 -20.77
N CYS A 21 31.15 -24.79 -19.62
CA CYS A 21 30.77 -23.55 -18.98
C CYS A 21 31.04 -22.44 -20.00
N VAL A 22 30.01 -22.08 -20.77
CA VAL A 22 29.93 -20.78 -21.38
C VAL A 22 29.83 -19.82 -20.22
N THR A 23 30.95 -19.19 -19.88
CA THR A 23 30.97 -17.90 -19.21
C THR A 23 30.17 -16.96 -20.09
N SER A 24 28.87 -16.88 -19.85
CA SER A 24 28.05 -15.80 -20.35
C SER A 24 28.69 -14.55 -19.77
N GLU A 25 29.30 -13.74 -20.63
CA GLU A 25 29.42 -12.31 -20.36
C GLU A 25 28.05 -11.80 -19.88
N PRO A 26 27.97 -10.80 -18.99
CA PRO A 26 26.71 -10.18 -18.64
C PRO A 26 26.16 -9.47 -19.87
N GLY A 27 25.52 -10.25 -20.75
CA GLY A 27 24.71 -9.76 -21.83
C GLY A 27 23.61 -8.96 -21.20
N ALA A 28 23.55 -7.68 -21.59
CA ALA A 28 22.44 -6.82 -21.31
C ALA A 28 21.15 -7.63 -21.45
N GLY A 29 20.44 -7.84 -20.35
CA GLY A 29 19.05 -8.24 -20.42
C GLY A 29 18.32 -7.23 -21.32
N PRO A 30 17.23 -7.62 -21.99
CA PRO A 30 16.40 -6.66 -22.69
C PRO A 30 16.16 -5.47 -21.75
N SER A 31 16.50 -4.27 -22.21
CA SER A 31 16.24 -3.06 -21.44
C SER A 31 14.76 -3.06 -21.10
N ALA A 32 14.37 -2.47 -19.96
CA ALA A 32 12.95 -2.27 -19.63
C ALA A 32 12.17 -1.53 -20.75
N ASP A 33 12.89 -0.96 -21.72
CA ASP A 33 12.40 -0.30 -22.94
C ASP A 33 11.86 -1.25 -24.03
N ASP A 34 12.11 -2.56 -23.99
CA ASP A 34 11.72 -3.51 -25.07
C ASP A 34 10.39 -4.26 -24.82
N ALA A 35 9.77 -4.09 -23.64
CA ALA A 35 8.40 -4.56 -23.44
C ALA A 35 7.44 -3.63 -24.20
N PRO A 36 6.46 -4.14 -24.97
CA PRO A 36 5.48 -3.26 -25.59
C PRO A 36 4.78 -2.46 -24.49
N ALA A 37 4.96 -1.14 -24.52
CA ALA A 37 4.39 -0.25 -23.53
C ALA A 37 2.89 -0.53 -23.42
N PHE A 38 2.42 -0.80 -22.20
CA PHE A 38 1.02 -1.08 -21.96
C PHE A 38 0.17 0.10 -22.47
N ASP A 39 -0.86 -0.21 -23.24
CA ASP A 39 -1.75 0.80 -23.82
C ASP A 39 -2.70 1.36 -22.75
N LEU A 40 -2.27 2.44 -22.12
CA LEU A 40 -3.03 3.18 -21.10
C LEU A 40 -4.40 3.68 -21.59
N SER A 41 -4.65 3.77 -22.90
CA SER A 41 -5.98 4.11 -23.41
C SER A 41 -7.04 3.04 -23.08
N LYS A 42 -6.62 1.82 -22.72
CA LYS A 42 -7.49 0.75 -22.22
C LYS A 42 -7.91 0.96 -20.76
N CYS A 43 -7.22 1.83 -20.02
CA CYS A 43 -7.56 2.14 -18.63
C CYS A 43 -8.67 3.17 -18.57
N GLN A 44 -9.73 2.87 -17.83
CA GLN A 44 -10.91 3.74 -17.69
C GLN A 44 -10.53 5.18 -17.32
N GLY A 45 -9.55 5.34 -16.43
CA GLY A 45 -9.06 6.64 -15.97
C GLY A 45 -8.32 7.45 -17.01
N PHE A 46 -7.86 6.85 -18.12
CA PHE A 46 -7.01 7.49 -19.12
C PHE A 46 -7.62 7.59 -20.53
N ARG A 47 -8.80 7.00 -20.75
CA ARG A 47 -9.50 7.01 -22.05
C ARG A 47 -9.62 8.40 -22.69
N ASN A 48 -9.84 9.42 -21.86
CA ASN A 48 -10.15 10.78 -22.30
C ASN A 48 -8.98 11.77 -22.13
N PHE A 49 -7.83 11.31 -21.63
CA PHE A 49 -6.67 12.17 -21.43
C PHE A 49 -5.70 12.11 -22.60
N ASP A 50 -5.00 13.21 -22.81
CA ASP A 50 -3.81 13.23 -23.66
C ASP A 50 -2.61 12.72 -22.87
N LEU A 51 -2.23 11.46 -23.13
CA LEU A 51 -1.13 10.79 -22.44
C LEU A 51 0.24 11.36 -22.82
N ALA A 52 0.38 11.93 -24.01
CA ALA A 52 1.62 12.56 -24.44
C ALA A 52 1.83 13.87 -23.65
N GLU A 53 0.77 14.66 -23.50
CA GLU A 53 0.79 15.87 -22.67
C GLU A 53 1.13 15.56 -21.20
N ILE A 54 0.58 14.47 -20.62
CA ILE A 54 0.89 14.08 -19.23
C ILE A 54 2.38 13.81 -19.04
N ARG A 55 2.98 13.05 -19.98
CA ARG A 55 4.40 12.71 -19.92
C ARG A 55 5.28 13.94 -20.17
N GLU A 56 4.93 14.80 -21.12
CA GLU A 56 5.69 16.01 -21.43
C GLU A 56 5.64 17.06 -20.31
N ARG A 57 4.56 17.11 -19.53
CA ARG A 57 4.39 18.07 -18.44
C ARG A 57 5.07 17.67 -17.13
N MET A 58 5.67 16.50 -17.06
CA MET A 58 6.47 16.05 -15.92
C MET A 58 7.95 16.19 -16.23
N SER A 59 8.50 17.37 -15.93
CA SER A 59 9.96 17.51 -15.86
C SER A 59 10.52 16.69 -14.70
N ASP A 60 11.80 16.31 -14.77
CA ASP A 60 12.50 15.64 -13.67
C ASP A 60 12.44 16.46 -12.37
N GLU A 61 12.48 17.80 -12.48
CA GLU A 61 12.34 18.70 -11.34
C GLU A 61 10.95 18.63 -10.69
N ASP A 62 9.89 18.60 -11.50
CA ASP A 62 8.52 18.45 -11.02
C ASP A 62 8.30 17.06 -10.39
N TRP A 63 8.91 16.01 -10.97
CA TRP A 63 8.91 14.66 -10.41
C TRP A 63 9.57 14.64 -9.03
N GLN A 64 10.76 15.23 -8.90
CA GLN A 64 11.49 15.27 -7.63
C GLN A 64 10.70 16.04 -6.56
N LYS A 65 10.11 17.19 -6.90
CA LYS A 65 9.25 17.94 -5.98
C LYS A 65 8.04 17.12 -5.50
N ALA A 66 7.44 16.33 -6.39
CA ALA A 66 6.32 15.47 -6.03
C ALA A 66 6.76 14.31 -5.12
N SER A 67 7.90 13.68 -5.43
CA SER A 67 8.53 12.63 -4.60
C SER A 67 8.89 13.15 -3.21
N ASP A 68 9.52 14.32 -3.11
CA ASP A 68 9.86 14.95 -1.82
C ASP A 68 8.59 15.24 -1.01
N ARG A 69 7.51 15.69 -1.66
CA ARG A 69 6.22 15.91 -1.01
C ARG A 69 5.64 14.62 -0.46
N VAL A 70 5.66 13.52 -1.23
CA VAL A 70 5.19 12.20 -0.77
C VAL A 70 6.00 11.76 0.45
N THR A 71 7.33 11.82 0.36
CA THR A 71 8.25 11.48 1.45
C THR A 71 7.94 12.26 2.71
N ASN A 72 7.79 13.59 2.61
CA ASN A 72 7.49 14.44 3.75
C ASN A 72 6.11 14.16 4.36
N ILE A 73 5.08 13.89 3.53
CA ILE A 73 3.73 13.58 4.02
C ILE A 73 3.72 12.25 4.78
N LEU A 74 4.45 11.25 4.30
CA LEU A 74 4.50 9.91 4.86
C LEU A 74 5.55 9.74 5.97
N ALA A 75 6.43 10.72 6.19
CA ALA A 75 7.52 10.63 7.17
C ALA A 75 7.03 10.29 8.59
N ASP A 76 5.90 10.87 9.01
CA ASP A 76 5.32 10.68 10.34
C ASP A 76 4.33 9.50 10.42
N GLN A 77 4.20 8.71 9.35
CA GLN A 77 3.28 7.59 9.35
C GLN A 77 3.82 6.45 10.23
N HIS A 78 2.98 5.98 11.16
CA HIS A 78 3.31 4.81 11.99
C HIS A 78 3.46 3.57 11.10
N ILE A 79 4.65 2.96 11.15
CA ILE A 79 4.96 1.67 10.55
C ILE A 79 5.26 0.72 11.70
N PRO A 80 4.40 -0.28 11.96
CA PRO A 80 4.67 -1.30 12.97
C PRO A 80 6.02 -1.98 12.72
N GLU A 81 6.76 -2.34 13.78
CA GLU A 81 8.07 -3.00 13.64
C GLU A 81 7.98 -4.27 12.79
N VAL A 82 6.91 -5.05 12.96
CA VAL A 82 6.63 -6.28 12.19
C VAL A 82 6.42 -6.03 10.69
N ALA A 83 6.17 -4.78 10.29
CA ALA A 83 5.88 -4.38 8.91
C ALA A 83 7.08 -3.77 8.19
N LYS A 84 8.15 -3.37 8.91
CA LYS A 84 9.30 -2.66 8.30
C LYS A 84 10.03 -3.48 7.25
N ASP A 85 10.14 -4.79 7.48
CA ASP A 85 10.81 -5.74 6.59
C ASP A 85 9.81 -6.60 5.81
N ALA A 86 8.55 -6.19 5.71
CA ALA A 86 7.53 -6.94 4.99
C ALA A 86 7.93 -7.13 3.51
N GLU A 87 7.48 -8.24 2.91
CA GLU A 87 7.69 -8.50 1.49
C GLU A 87 7.06 -7.40 0.62
N THR A 88 5.88 -6.96 1.03
CA THR A 88 5.19 -5.80 0.48
C THR A 88 4.69 -4.92 1.62
N LEU A 89 5.02 -3.63 1.55
CA LEU A 89 4.54 -2.58 2.44
C LEU A 89 3.89 -1.48 1.59
N ILE A 90 2.72 -1.05 2.00
CA ILE A 90 1.94 -0.01 1.34
C ILE A 90 1.61 1.04 2.39
N LEU A 91 1.97 2.28 2.11
CA LEU A 91 1.55 3.44 2.87
C LEU A 91 0.51 4.17 2.03
N ALA A 92 -0.64 4.48 2.60
CA ALA A 92 -1.68 5.27 1.98
C ALA A 92 -2.08 6.42 2.91
N TYR A 93 -2.24 7.60 2.34
CA TYR A 93 -2.59 8.82 3.03
C TYR A 93 -3.65 9.58 2.26
N GLN A 94 -4.64 10.09 2.99
CA GLN A 94 -5.66 10.99 2.47
C GLN A 94 -5.57 12.33 3.20
N ALA A 95 -5.17 13.38 2.46
CA ALA A 95 -5.30 14.77 2.86
C ALA A 95 -6.75 15.20 2.68
N SER A 96 -7.58 14.87 3.68
CA SER A 96 -8.93 15.38 3.86
C SER A 96 -9.20 15.61 5.33
N TYR A 97 -10.40 16.08 5.66
CA TYR A 97 -10.94 15.96 7.01
C TYR A 97 -11.96 14.82 7.08
N PRO A 98 -11.78 13.82 7.98
CA PRO A 98 -10.58 13.60 8.77
C PRO A 98 -9.40 13.19 7.88
N THR A 99 -8.18 13.43 8.36
CA THR A 99 -6.98 12.93 7.69
C THR A 99 -6.84 11.46 8.04
N VAL A 100 -6.52 10.63 7.05
CA VAL A 100 -6.38 9.18 7.25
C VAL A 100 -4.99 8.74 6.81
N ARG A 101 -4.38 7.89 7.63
CA ARG A 101 -3.14 7.17 7.33
C ARG A 101 -3.41 5.68 7.47
N THR A 102 -3.09 4.91 6.45
CA THR A 102 -3.21 3.45 6.45
C THR A 102 -1.87 2.85 6.07
N THR A 103 -1.37 1.95 6.91
CA THR A 103 -0.20 1.10 6.64
C THR A 103 -0.73 -0.32 6.38
N ILE A 104 -0.45 -0.88 5.21
CA ILE A 104 -0.87 -2.23 4.79
C ILE A 104 0.39 -3.03 4.49
N TRP A 105 0.48 -4.27 4.93
CA TRP A 105 1.64 -5.11 4.64
C TRP A 105 1.27 -6.57 4.49
N TYR A 106 2.08 -7.30 3.73
CA TYR A 106 2.00 -8.74 3.65
C TYR A 106 2.93 -9.37 4.68
N SER A 107 2.38 -10.17 5.59
CA SER A 107 3.15 -10.93 6.57
C SER A 107 3.53 -12.29 5.98
N ALA A 108 4.78 -12.45 5.55
CA ALA A 108 5.28 -13.72 5.02
C ALA A 108 5.26 -14.84 6.07
N GLU A 109 5.51 -14.53 7.35
CA GLU A 109 5.45 -15.50 8.44
C GLU A 109 4.04 -16.09 8.61
N ARG A 110 3.01 -15.24 8.51
CA ARG A 110 1.60 -15.61 8.75
C ARG A 110 0.81 -15.87 7.47
N GLN A 111 1.42 -15.63 6.30
CA GLN A 111 0.82 -15.78 4.97
C GLN A 111 -0.49 -14.98 4.82
N GLU A 112 -0.53 -13.75 5.33
CA GLU A 112 -1.75 -12.93 5.34
C GLU A 112 -1.46 -11.43 5.20
N TRP A 113 -2.45 -10.69 4.69
CA TRP A 113 -2.42 -9.23 4.66
C TRP A 113 -2.87 -8.64 6.00
N ARG A 114 -2.12 -7.64 6.45
CA ARG A 114 -2.39 -6.90 7.68
C ARG A 114 -2.43 -5.41 7.45
N GLY A 115 -3.16 -4.71 8.30
CA GLY A 115 -3.35 -3.28 8.20
C GLY A 115 -3.31 -2.58 9.56
N TYR A 116 -2.93 -1.32 9.55
CA TYR A 116 -3.10 -0.42 10.68
C TYR A 116 -3.53 0.94 10.15
N ARG A 117 -4.56 1.51 10.77
CA ARG A 117 -5.16 2.77 10.33
C ARG A 117 -5.20 3.74 11.48
N THR A 118 -4.76 4.97 11.22
CA THR A 118 -5.00 6.11 12.10
C THR A 118 -5.81 7.16 11.37
N SER A 119 -6.66 7.85 12.13
CA SER A 119 -7.41 8.98 11.62
C SER A 119 -7.25 10.14 12.58
N SER A 120 -6.81 11.29 12.07
CA SER A 120 -6.81 12.54 12.84
C SER A 120 -8.00 13.38 12.38
N GLY A 121 -8.91 13.64 13.32
CA GLY A 121 -10.15 14.38 13.03
C GLY A 121 -11.30 14.16 14.01
N THR A 122 -11.10 13.47 15.13
CA THR A 122 -12.05 13.53 16.25
C THR A 122 -11.68 14.66 17.20
N ALA A 123 -12.27 15.84 16.98
CA ALA A 123 -13.03 16.62 17.99
C ALA A 123 -13.08 18.12 17.64
N TYR A 124 -14.29 18.66 17.59
CA TYR A 124 -14.54 20.07 17.87
C TYR A 124 -14.00 20.41 19.26
N GLY A 125 -13.01 21.31 19.32
CA GLY A 125 -12.56 22.00 20.53
C GLY A 125 -11.70 21.18 21.51
N PRO A 126 -11.03 21.84 22.47
CA PRO A 126 -10.51 21.13 23.63
C PRO A 126 -11.63 20.29 24.20
N VAL A 127 -11.41 18.97 24.32
CA VAL A 127 -12.34 18.10 25.04
C VAL A 127 -12.57 18.79 26.39
N PRO A 128 -13.80 19.22 26.72
CA PRO A 128 -14.03 19.85 28.01
C PRO A 128 -13.44 18.93 29.07
N PRO A 129 -12.70 19.48 30.06
CA PRO A 129 -12.05 18.66 31.06
C PRO A 129 -13.08 17.67 31.58
N PRO A 130 -12.73 16.37 31.65
CA PRO A 130 -13.68 15.35 32.05
C PRO A 130 -14.35 15.81 33.34
N PRO A 131 -15.69 15.74 33.44
CA PRO A 131 -16.38 16.19 34.63
C PRO A 131 -15.75 15.52 35.85
N PRO A 132 -15.57 16.26 36.96
CA PRO A 132 -15.01 15.67 38.17
C PRO A 132 -15.82 14.42 38.54
N PRO A 133 -15.15 13.34 38.96
CA PRO A 133 -15.85 12.11 39.32
C PRO A 133 -16.88 12.42 40.41
N PRO A 134 -18.08 11.80 40.35
CA PRO A 134 -19.10 12.03 41.37
C PRO A 134 -18.54 11.70 42.76
N PRO A 135 -18.96 12.44 43.81
CA PRO A 135 -18.54 12.15 45.16
C PRO A 135 -18.95 10.72 45.54
N PRO A 136 -18.13 10.01 46.35
CA PRO A 136 -18.49 8.69 46.84
C PRO A 136 -19.83 8.73 47.59
N PRO A 137 -20.67 7.70 47.46
CA PRO A 137 -21.86 7.57 48.31
C PRO A 137 -21.48 7.47 49.79
N GLU A 138 -22.26 8.11 50.67
CA GLU A 138 -22.09 8.03 52.12
C GLU A 138 -22.62 6.71 52.71
N ASP A 139 -23.57 6.08 52.03
CA ASP A 139 -24.13 4.78 52.41
C ASP A 139 -23.11 3.64 52.11
N PRO A 140 -22.71 2.83 53.11
CA PRO A 140 -21.76 1.73 52.94
C PRO A 140 -22.13 0.76 51.82
N ASP A 141 -23.42 0.44 51.64
CA ASP A 141 -23.89 -0.49 50.61
C ASP A 141 -23.79 0.13 49.21
N GLN A 142 -23.90 1.45 49.12
CA GLN A 142 -23.71 2.19 47.86
C GLN A 142 -22.23 2.42 47.56
N LEU A 143 -21.40 2.59 48.59
CA LEU A 143 -19.96 2.76 48.45
C LEU A 143 -19.30 1.53 47.81
N GLU A 144 -19.69 0.32 48.21
CA GLU A 144 -19.17 -0.91 47.61
C GLU A 144 -19.62 -1.07 46.14
N LYS A 145 -20.88 -0.74 45.83
CA LYS A 145 -21.37 -0.71 44.43
C LYS A 145 -20.61 0.31 43.59
N TYR A 146 -20.32 1.49 44.15
CA TYR A 146 -19.56 2.55 43.49
C TYR A 146 -18.12 2.12 43.19
N LYS A 147 -17.42 1.52 44.16
CA LYS A 147 -16.06 0.98 43.97
C LYS A 147 -16.04 -0.10 42.89
N ALA A 148 -17.00 -1.04 42.92
CA ALA A 148 -17.10 -2.10 41.93
C ALA A 148 -17.35 -1.55 40.51
N ALA A 149 -18.21 -0.53 40.36
CA ALA A 149 -18.46 0.13 39.08
C ALA A 149 -17.21 0.84 38.53
N ARG A 150 -16.47 1.56 39.39
CA ARG A 150 -15.20 2.22 39.01
C ARG A 150 -14.12 1.23 38.64
N ALA A 151 -13.97 0.14 39.39
CA ALA A 151 -13.03 -0.93 39.07
C ALA A 151 -13.35 -1.58 37.71
N LYS A 152 -14.64 -1.82 37.41
CA LYS A 152 -15.07 -2.35 36.12
C LYS A 152 -14.80 -1.38 34.97
N GLU A 153 -15.04 -0.08 35.16
CA GLU A 153 -14.75 0.93 34.15
C GLU A 153 -13.24 1.04 33.87
N GLN A 154 -12.42 1.03 34.93
CA GLN A 154 -10.96 1.07 34.83
C GLN A 154 -10.42 -0.15 34.10
N ALA A 155 -10.87 -1.36 34.48
CA ALA A 155 -10.49 -2.59 33.81
C ALA A 155 -10.89 -2.59 32.32
N ARG A 156 -12.03 -1.97 31.97
CA ARG A 156 -12.44 -1.79 30.56
C ARG A 156 -11.50 -0.85 29.80
N LYS A 157 -11.08 0.26 30.42
CA LYS A 157 -10.13 1.21 29.81
C LYS A 157 -8.77 0.56 29.58
N GLU A 158 -8.23 -0.13 30.58
CA GLU A 158 -6.95 -0.85 30.48
C GLU A 158 -7.01 -2.01 29.47
N ALA A 159 -8.16 -2.69 29.35
CA ALA A 159 -8.35 -3.69 28.31
C ALA A 159 -8.40 -3.07 26.91
N ALA A 160 -9.06 -1.92 26.75
CA ALA A 160 -9.12 -1.20 25.49
C ALA A 160 -7.74 -0.66 25.06
N GLU A 161 -6.99 -0.07 25.99
CA GLU A 161 -5.64 0.43 25.74
C GLU A 161 -4.67 -0.69 25.35
N ARG A 162 -4.74 -1.84 26.04
CA ARG A 162 -3.95 -3.03 25.64
C ARG A 162 -4.33 -3.55 24.25
N ALA A 163 -5.61 -3.56 23.92
CA ALA A 163 -6.07 -4.00 22.61
C ALA A 163 -5.63 -3.02 21.50
N GLU A 164 -5.66 -1.71 21.75
CA GLU A 164 -5.17 -0.70 20.83
C GLU A 164 -3.65 -0.80 20.62
N GLU A 165 -2.88 -1.00 21.68
CA GLU A 165 -1.43 -1.21 21.60
C GLU A 165 -1.08 -2.48 20.83
N GLU A 166 -1.84 -3.57 21.03
CA GLU A 166 -1.68 -4.80 20.26
C GLU A 166 -1.98 -4.56 18.77
N LEU A 167 -3.05 -3.84 18.44
CA LEU A 167 -3.36 -3.45 17.06
C LEU A 167 -2.27 -2.55 16.46
N ARG A 168 -1.71 -1.62 17.25
CA ARG A 168 -0.61 -0.75 16.82
C ARG A 168 0.68 -1.52 16.53
N ARG A 169 0.90 -2.63 17.25
CA ARG A 169 2.07 -3.50 17.07
C ARG A 169 1.89 -4.53 15.96
N GLU A 170 0.74 -5.19 15.91
CA GLU A 170 0.49 -6.37 15.06
C GLU A 170 -0.38 -6.08 13.84
N GLY A 171 -1.13 -4.98 13.84
CA GLY A 171 -2.19 -4.70 12.87
C GLY A 171 -3.41 -5.59 13.01
N TYR A 172 -4.50 -5.18 12.35
CA TYR A 172 -5.64 -6.05 12.08
C TYR A 172 -5.35 -6.94 10.87
N VAL A 173 -6.00 -8.10 10.80
CA VAL A 173 -5.94 -9.01 9.65
C VAL A 173 -7.01 -8.63 8.65
N TYR A 174 -6.65 -8.51 7.37
CA TYR A 174 -7.63 -8.28 6.31
C TYR A 174 -8.49 -9.51 6.07
N THR A 175 -9.79 -9.29 5.82
CA THR A 175 -10.70 -10.37 5.43
C THR A 175 -10.30 -10.96 4.06
N ALA A 176 -10.80 -12.15 3.73
CA ALA A 176 -10.59 -12.75 2.42
C ALA A 176 -11.08 -11.85 1.26
N ALA A 177 -12.22 -11.16 1.45
CA ALA A 177 -12.74 -10.23 0.47
C ALA A 177 -11.80 -9.03 0.24
N SER A 178 -11.24 -8.47 1.31
CA SER A 178 -10.29 -7.36 1.21
C SER A 178 -8.94 -7.80 0.65
N THR A 179 -8.48 -8.99 1.02
CA THR A 179 -7.27 -9.60 0.45
C THR A 179 -7.40 -9.74 -1.06
N ALA A 180 -8.53 -10.24 -1.55
CA ALA A 180 -8.77 -10.34 -2.99
C ALA A 180 -8.78 -8.96 -3.68
N ILE A 181 -9.24 -7.90 -3.00
CA ILE A 181 -9.17 -6.52 -3.54
C ILE A 181 -7.72 -6.04 -3.62
N ILE A 182 -6.91 -6.23 -2.57
CA ILE A 182 -5.49 -5.85 -2.57
C ILE A 182 -4.78 -6.58 -3.72
N GLU A 183 -4.96 -7.89 -3.81
CA GLU A 183 -4.34 -8.71 -4.85
C GLU A 183 -4.80 -8.32 -6.25
N ALA A 184 -6.09 -7.99 -6.42
CA ALA A 184 -6.60 -7.50 -7.70
C ALA A 184 -5.90 -6.20 -8.13
N TRP A 185 -5.72 -5.23 -7.21
CA TRP A 185 -4.98 -4.00 -7.51
C TRP A 185 -3.51 -4.26 -7.82
N MET A 186 -2.85 -5.12 -7.04
CA MET A 186 -1.43 -5.42 -7.22
C MET A 186 -1.12 -6.17 -8.53
N ASN A 187 -2.14 -6.82 -9.11
CA ASN A 187 -2.06 -7.50 -10.40
C ASN A 187 -2.77 -6.73 -11.54
N ASP A 188 -3.31 -5.54 -11.27
CA ASP A 188 -3.99 -4.74 -12.30
C ASP A 188 -2.94 -4.10 -13.23
N PRO A 189 -2.92 -4.45 -14.53
CA PRO A 189 -1.97 -3.87 -15.46
C PRO A 189 -2.19 -2.37 -15.68
N CYS A 190 -3.41 -1.86 -15.47
CA CYS A 190 -3.65 -0.42 -15.44
C CYS A 190 -2.96 0.21 -14.24
N PHE A 191 -3.15 -0.33 -13.04
CA PHE A 191 -2.46 0.17 -11.85
C PHE A 191 -0.94 0.19 -12.04
N ALA A 192 -0.34 -0.85 -12.63
CA ALA A 192 1.09 -0.92 -12.89
C ALA A 192 1.58 0.08 -13.96
N ALA A 193 0.78 0.36 -14.98
CA ALA A 193 1.17 1.21 -16.10
C ALA A 193 0.90 2.71 -15.87
N GLU A 194 0.04 3.05 -14.92
CA GLU A 194 -0.35 4.43 -14.64
C GLU A 194 0.83 5.31 -14.16
N PRO A 195 0.88 6.59 -14.58
CA PRO A 195 1.86 7.53 -14.06
C PRO A 195 1.79 7.63 -12.54
N ASP A 196 2.96 7.61 -11.90
CA ASP A 196 3.12 7.77 -10.45
C ASP A 196 2.56 9.10 -9.93
N PHE A 197 2.72 10.16 -10.72
CA PHE A 197 2.26 11.50 -10.38
C PHE A 197 1.29 12.01 -11.43
N ILE A 198 0.06 12.31 -11.01
CA ILE A 198 -0.97 12.84 -11.90
C ILE A 198 -1.17 14.31 -11.57
N ARG A 199 -0.70 15.23 -12.43
CA ARG A 199 -0.82 16.68 -12.19
C ARG A 199 -2.14 17.21 -12.74
N THR A 200 -2.89 17.98 -11.95
CA THR A 200 -4.01 18.79 -12.44
C THR A 200 -3.60 20.24 -12.73
N PRO A 201 -4.28 20.94 -13.66
CA PRO A 201 -5.33 20.43 -14.53
C PRO A 201 -4.75 19.60 -15.68
N LEU A 202 -5.41 18.50 -15.99
CA LEU A 202 -5.15 17.69 -17.19
C LEU A 202 -6.03 18.19 -18.33
N THR A 203 -5.47 18.33 -19.53
CA THR A 203 -6.26 18.69 -20.72
C THR A 203 -7.01 17.46 -21.21
N LEU A 204 -8.34 17.57 -21.34
CA LEU A 204 -9.17 16.55 -21.99
C LEU A 204 -8.98 16.64 -23.50
N LYS A 205 -9.15 15.51 -24.21
CA LYS A 205 -9.15 15.50 -25.68
C LYS A 205 -10.13 16.55 -26.23
N LEU A 206 -9.70 17.29 -27.25
CA LEU A 206 -10.46 18.39 -27.86
C LEU A 206 -11.82 17.86 -28.36
N GLY A 207 -12.91 18.18 -27.67
CA GLY A 207 -14.27 17.73 -28.01
C GLY A 207 -15.21 17.55 -26.82
N ASP A 208 -14.69 17.19 -25.65
CA ASP A 208 -15.49 16.88 -24.45
C ASP A 208 -15.72 18.11 -23.54
N ARG A 209 -15.78 19.31 -24.13
CA ARG A 209 -15.86 20.61 -23.43
C ARG A 209 -17.20 20.94 -22.75
N ALA A 210 -18.10 19.98 -22.58
CA ALA A 210 -19.42 20.21 -21.97
C ALA A 210 -19.55 19.51 -20.61
N GLY A 211 -18.93 20.09 -19.56
CA GLY A 211 -19.39 19.89 -18.17
C GLY A 211 -18.48 19.10 -17.21
N GLU A 212 -17.46 18.38 -17.67
CA GLU A 212 -16.54 17.65 -16.78
C GLU A 212 -15.27 18.47 -16.49
N GLY A 213 -15.47 19.60 -15.80
CA GLY A 213 -14.37 20.41 -15.28
C GLY A 213 -13.71 19.72 -14.09
N TRP A 214 -12.61 18.99 -14.32
CA TRP A 214 -11.72 18.53 -13.26
C TRP A 214 -10.94 19.71 -12.69
N TYR A 215 -11.59 20.48 -11.83
CA TYR A 215 -10.97 21.49 -10.98
C TYR A 215 -10.94 20.90 -9.58
N CYS A 216 -9.76 20.53 -9.07
CA CYS A 216 -9.66 20.36 -7.64
C CYS A 216 -9.72 21.76 -7.04
N PRO A 217 -10.71 22.08 -6.18
CA PRO A 217 -10.60 23.27 -5.36
C PRO A 217 -9.30 23.14 -4.52
N PRO A 218 -8.65 24.25 -4.13
CA PRO A 218 -7.44 24.25 -3.30
C PRO A 218 -7.57 23.40 -2.00
N ASP A 219 -8.81 23.11 -1.62
CA ASP A 219 -9.32 22.43 -0.44
C ASP A 219 -9.91 21.03 -0.74
N GLY A 220 -9.74 20.50 -1.96
CA GLY A 220 -10.18 19.15 -2.34
C GLY A 220 -9.30 18.02 -1.77
N ASN A 221 -9.88 16.83 -1.64
CA ASN A 221 -9.16 15.64 -1.17
C ASN A 221 -7.96 15.32 -2.07
N PHE A 222 -6.84 14.97 -1.46
CA PHE A 222 -5.62 14.54 -2.14
C PHE A 222 -5.14 13.22 -1.53
N TRP A 223 -4.71 12.28 -2.37
CA TRP A 223 -4.18 11.00 -1.90
C TRP A 223 -2.71 10.86 -2.26
N VAL A 224 -1.98 10.32 -1.30
CA VAL A 224 -0.58 9.95 -1.43
C VAL A 224 -0.45 8.48 -1.10
N GLY A 225 0.43 7.80 -1.79
CA GLY A 225 0.86 6.49 -1.34
C GLY A 225 2.29 6.16 -1.71
N GLU A 226 2.75 5.09 -1.11
CA GLU A 226 4.05 4.50 -1.39
C GLU A 226 3.92 2.99 -1.32
N ILE A 227 4.46 2.29 -2.31
CA ILE A 227 4.55 0.84 -2.33
C ILE A 227 6.03 0.47 -2.30
N ARG A 228 6.41 -0.29 -1.29
CA ARG A 228 7.72 -0.92 -1.17
C ARG A 228 7.53 -2.41 -1.34
N LYS A 229 8.14 -2.98 -2.38
CA LYS A 229 8.27 -4.43 -2.51
C LYS A 229 9.73 -4.81 -2.38
N ARG A 230 10.01 -5.93 -1.71
CA ARG A 230 11.37 -6.38 -1.48
C ARG A 230 12.08 -6.64 -2.81
N GLY A 231 13.18 -5.94 -3.05
CA GLY A 231 13.98 -6.09 -4.27
C GLY A 231 13.47 -5.29 -5.47
N GLU A 232 12.41 -4.50 -5.32
CA GLU A 232 11.91 -3.58 -6.34
C GLU A 232 12.20 -2.11 -5.96
N THR A 233 12.19 -1.23 -6.95
CA THR A 233 12.23 0.22 -6.71
C THR A 233 10.97 0.66 -5.98
N VAL A 234 11.12 1.53 -4.99
CA VAL A 234 9.97 2.11 -4.28
C VAL A 234 9.12 2.91 -5.26
N ARG A 235 7.83 2.60 -5.33
CA ARG A 235 6.87 3.34 -6.14
C ARG A 235 6.16 4.36 -5.26
N GLN A 236 6.43 5.63 -5.49
CA GLN A 236 5.69 6.72 -4.85
C GLN A 236 4.58 7.19 -5.75
N MET A 237 3.43 7.50 -5.17
CA MET A 237 2.24 7.86 -5.92
C MET A 237 1.58 9.09 -5.30
N SER A 238 1.09 9.98 -6.14
CA SER A 238 0.25 11.08 -5.70
C SER A 238 -0.80 11.40 -6.73
N VAL A 239 -2.05 11.35 -6.29
CA VAL A 239 -3.22 11.61 -7.12
C VAL A 239 -4.07 12.73 -6.50
N PRO A 240 -4.44 13.74 -7.30
CA PRO A 240 -5.37 14.78 -6.89
C PRO A 240 -6.81 14.22 -6.81
N CYS A 241 -7.77 15.11 -6.61
CA CYS A 241 -9.19 14.81 -6.39
C CYS A 241 -9.80 13.74 -7.32
N ILE A 242 -10.95 13.18 -6.91
CA ILE A 242 -11.62 11.95 -7.41
C ILE A 242 -11.38 11.63 -8.89
N SER A 243 -10.31 10.93 -9.27
CA SER A 243 -10.11 10.52 -10.67
C SER A 243 -10.59 9.09 -10.90
N LYS A 244 -10.94 8.72 -12.14
CA LYS A 244 -11.31 7.34 -12.48
C LYS A 244 -10.09 6.43 -12.72
N THR A 245 -8.92 6.82 -12.19
CA THR A 245 -7.66 6.09 -12.33
C THR A 245 -7.61 4.92 -11.35
N ALA A 246 -6.88 3.86 -11.72
CA ALA A 246 -6.63 2.71 -10.86
C ALA A 246 -5.91 3.15 -9.57
N THR A 247 -4.93 4.06 -9.70
CA THR A 247 -4.16 4.61 -8.58
C THR A 247 -5.06 5.35 -7.58
N HIS A 248 -5.98 6.19 -8.06
CA HIS A 248 -6.98 6.80 -7.18
C HIS A 248 -7.91 5.77 -6.56
N GLY A 249 -8.41 4.81 -7.34
CA GLY A 249 -9.28 3.74 -6.83
C GLY A 249 -8.65 2.95 -5.69
N PHE A 250 -7.38 2.59 -5.85
CA PHE A 250 -6.59 1.90 -4.83
C PHE A 250 -6.38 2.75 -3.58
N LEU A 251 -5.88 3.99 -3.72
CA LEU A 251 -5.59 4.85 -2.57
C LEU A 251 -6.86 5.26 -1.82
N ALA A 252 -7.94 5.55 -2.53
CA ALA A 252 -9.24 5.85 -1.93
C ALA A 252 -9.80 4.64 -1.18
N TRP A 253 -9.67 3.42 -1.72
CA TRP A 253 -10.04 2.19 -1.02
C TRP A 253 -9.19 2.00 0.25
N ALA A 254 -7.87 2.13 0.13
CA ALA A 254 -6.92 1.93 1.23
C ALA A 254 -7.15 2.92 2.39
N THR A 255 -7.65 4.14 2.12
CA THR A 255 -7.95 5.15 3.15
C THR A 255 -9.42 5.15 3.61
N SER A 256 -10.29 4.35 2.98
CA SER A 256 -11.69 4.20 3.36
C SER A 256 -11.94 2.97 4.23
N TYR A 257 -11.15 1.91 4.06
CA TYR A 257 -11.30 0.61 4.74
C TYR A 257 -10.96 0.66 6.23
#